data_AF-A0A2J4YJ89-F1
#
_entry.id   AF-A0A2J4YJ89-F1
#
_cell.length_a   1.000
_cell.length_b   1.000
_cell.length_c   1.000
_cell.angle_alpha   90.00
_cell.angle_beta   90.00
_cell.angle_gamma   90.00
#
_symmetry.space_group_name_H-M   'P 1'
#
loop_
_entity.id
_entity.type
_entity.pdbx_description
1 polymer ?
#
loop_
_entity_poly.entity_id
_entity_poly.type
_entity_poly.pdbx_seq_one_letter_code
_entity_poly.pdbx_strand_id
1 'polypeptide(L)' 'ALGELEQIVNRLESGSLPLEEALGEFERGIQLARQGQAKLQQAEQRVQILLADSEDAPLTPFTPDAE' A
#
# COMPACT_ATOMS: atom_id res chain seq x y z
N ALA A 1 3.78 -6.46 -6.73
CA ALA A 1 2.72 -5.46 -6.96
C ALA A 1 3.30 -4.18 -7.54
N LEU A 2 4.11 -3.40 -6.79
CA LEU A 2 4.68 -2.16 -7.32
C LEU A 2 5.61 -2.39 -8.55
N GLY A 3 6.56 -3.31 -8.43
CA GLY A 3 7.47 -3.62 -9.55
C GLY A 3 6.78 -4.22 -10.79
N GLU A 4 5.61 -4.84 -10.63
CA GLU A 4 4.81 -5.33 -11.77
C GLU A 4 4.13 -4.13 -12.48
N LEU A 5 3.63 -3.16 -11.71
CA LEU A 5 3.05 -1.94 -12.25
C LEU A 5 4.10 -1.11 -13.02
N GLU A 6 5.32 -0.99 -12.50
CA GLU A 6 6.44 -0.32 -13.20
C GLU A 6 6.76 -1.00 -14.54
N GLN A 7 6.77 -2.34 -14.57
CA GLN A 7 6.99 -3.09 -15.81
C GLN A 7 5.87 -2.83 -16.84
N ILE A 8 4.61 -2.82 -16.39
CA ILE A 8 3.46 -2.50 -17.24
C ILE A 8 3.58 -1.09 -17.82
N VAL A 9 3.90 -0.09 -16.99
CA VAL A 9 4.08 1.29 -17.45
C VAL A 9 5.19 1.38 -18.49
N ASN A 10 6.35 0.78 -18.22
CA ASN A 10 7.46 0.77 -19.18
C ASN A 10 7.09 0.13 -20.53
N ARG A 11 6.28 -0.95 -20.50
CA ARG A 11 5.81 -1.62 -21.73
C ARG A 11 4.77 -0.81 -22.49
N LEU A 12 3.88 -0.09 -21.79
CA LEU A 12 2.91 0.80 -22.43
C LEU A 12 3.61 2.03 -23.05
N GLU A 13 4.61 2.58 -22.35
CA GLU A 13 5.38 3.74 -22.82
C GLU A 13 6.31 3.41 -24.00
N SER A 14 6.71 2.14 -24.17
CA SER A 14 7.51 1.73 -25.33
C SER A 14 6.74 1.83 -26.65
N GLY A 15 5.41 1.88 -26.62
CA GLY A 15 4.55 2.07 -27.80
C GLY A 15 4.61 0.92 -28.82
N SER A 16 5.26 -0.19 -28.50
CA SER A 16 5.50 -1.32 -29.39
C SER A 16 4.41 -2.40 -29.31
N LEU A 17 3.44 -2.24 -28.41
CA LEU A 17 2.38 -3.21 -28.18
C LEU A 17 1.23 -3.04 -29.19
N PRO A 18 0.69 -4.15 -29.74
CA PRO A 18 -0.61 -4.13 -30.39
C PRO A 18 -1.69 -3.57 -29.45
N LEU A 19 -2.71 -2.91 -30.02
CA LEU A 19 -3.76 -2.24 -29.25
C LEU A 19 -4.44 -3.18 -28.23
N GLU A 20 -4.71 -4.41 -28.61
CA GLU A 20 -5.40 -5.39 -27.76
C GLU A 20 -4.54 -5.80 -26.55
N GLU A 21 -3.23 -5.96 -26.76
CA GLU A 21 -2.28 -6.22 -25.67
C GLU A 21 -2.11 -4.99 -24.78
N ALA A 22 -2.04 -3.79 -25.36
CA ALA A 22 -1.96 -2.54 -24.61
C ALA A 22 -3.19 -2.32 -23.71
N LEU A 23 -4.39 -2.69 -24.18
CA LEU A 23 -5.61 -2.64 -23.37
C LEU A 23 -5.55 -3.62 -22.19
N GLY A 24 -5.07 -4.84 -22.41
CA GLY A 24 -4.88 -5.83 -21.34
C GLY A 24 -3.86 -5.39 -20.29
N GLU A 25 -2.71 -4.87 -20.73
CA GLU A 25 -1.68 -4.30 -19.84
C GLU A 25 -2.24 -3.10 -19.05
N PHE A 26 -3.02 -2.23 -19.69
CA PHE A 26 -3.66 -1.10 -19.02
C PHE A 26 -4.67 -1.53 -17.94
N GLU A 27 -5.57 -2.48 -18.25
CA GLU A 27 -6.51 -3.02 -17.26
C GLU A 27 -5.78 -3.63 -16.06
N ARG A 28 -4.71 -4.40 -16.32
CA ARG A 28 -3.88 -4.98 -15.29
C ARG A 28 -3.21 -3.90 -14.43
N GLY A 29 -2.68 -2.85 -15.06
CA GLY A 29 -2.10 -1.70 -14.38
C GLY A 29 -3.08 -1.02 -13.43
N ILE A 30 -4.31 -0.77 -13.89
CA ILE A 30 -5.39 -0.19 -13.06
C ILE A 30 -5.71 -1.09 -11.86
N GLN A 31 -5.78 -2.41 -12.06
CA GLN A 31 -6.05 -3.34 -10.98
C GLN A 31 -4.95 -3.28 -9.90
N LEU A 32 -3.68 -3.28 -10.30
CA LEU A 32 -2.54 -3.20 -9.38
C LEU A 32 -2.49 -1.86 -8.64
N ALA A 33 -2.76 -0.75 -9.34
CA ALA A 33 -2.82 0.58 -8.74
C ALA A 33 -3.89 0.64 -7.63
N ARG A 34 -5.10 0.14 -7.90
CA ARG A 34 -6.19 0.07 -6.91
C ARG A 34 -5.81 -0.77 -5.68
N GLN A 35 -5.14 -1.90 -5.88
CA GLN A 35 -4.65 -2.73 -4.78
C GLN A 35 -3.59 -2.01 -3.94
N GLY A 36 -2.69 -1.26 -4.59
CA GLY A 36 -1.69 -0.43 -3.90
C GLY A 36 -2.36 0.63 -3.03
N GLN A 37 -3.34 1.36 -3.58
CA GLN A 37 -4.09 2.38 -2.86
C GLN A 37 -4.84 1.80 -1.66
N ALA A 38 -5.49 0.64 -1.81
CA ALA A 38 -6.18 -0.02 -0.70
C ALA A 38 -5.22 -0.42 0.44
N LYS A 39 -4.02 -0.92 0.10
CA LYS A 39 -2.99 -1.24 1.09
C LYS A 39 -2.47 0.00 1.82
N LEU A 40 -2.27 1.10 1.10
CA LEU A 40 -1.85 2.37 1.70
C LEU A 40 -2.91 2.89 2.67
N GLN A 41 -4.19 2.84 2.31
CA GLN A 41 -5.29 3.22 3.20
C GLN A 41 -5.33 2.36 4.47
N GLN A 42 -5.15 1.05 4.34
CA GLN A 42 -5.07 0.15 5.50
C GLN A 42 -3.88 0.45 6.40
N ALA A 43 -2.71 0.76 5.81
CA ALA A 43 -1.52 1.13 6.55
C ALA A 43 -1.73 2.46 7.31
N GLU A 44 -2.30 3.46 6.65
CA GLU A 44 -2.64 4.76 7.25
C GLU A 44 -3.60 4.58 8.43
N GLN A 45 -4.68 3.83 8.25
CA GLN A 45 -5.64 3.54 9.33
C GLN A 45 -4.95 2.87 10.53
N ARG A 46 -4.05 1.91 10.28
CA ARG A 46 -3.31 1.24 11.35
C ARG A 46 -2.38 2.18 12.11
N VAL A 47 -1.72 3.11 11.41
CA VAL A 47 -0.89 4.15 12.04
C VAL A 47 -1.75 5.08 12.90
N GLN A 48 -2.91 5.50 12.41
CA GLN A 48 -3.84 6.35 13.18
C GLN A 48 -4.30 5.67 14.48
N ILE A 49 -4.64 4.39 14.44
CA ILE A 49 -5.02 3.62 15.65
C ILE A 49 -3.86 3.58 16.65
N LEU A 50 -2.64 3.28 16.21
CA LEU A 50 -1.47 3.23 17.10
C LEU A 50 -1.14 4.58 17.74
N LEU A 51 -1.35 5.68 17.02
CA LEU A 51 -1.15 7.03 17.55
C LEU A 51 -2.26 7.40 18.55
N ALA A 52 -3.52 7.06 18.26
CA ALA A 52 -4.64 7.28 19.19
C ALA A 52 -4.50 6.46 20.48
N ASP A 53 -4.08 5.19 20.37
CA ASP A 53 -3.78 4.34 21.53
C ASP A 53 -2.62 4.91 22.37
N SER A 54 -1.75 5.75 21.79
CA SER A 54 -0.63 6.37 22.51
C SER A 54 -1.03 7.60 23.32
N GLU A 55 -2.11 8.30 22.96
CA GLU A 55 -2.60 9.48 23.70
C GLU A 55 -3.50 9.10 24.88
N ASP A 56 -4.26 8.01 24.78
CA ASP A 56 -5.19 7.51 25.82
C ASP A 56 -4.68 6.25 26.55
N ALA A 57 -3.44 5.81 26.30
CA ALA A 57 -2.85 4.71 27.07
C ALA A 57 -2.81 5.10 28.55
N PRO A 58 -3.50 4.35 29.45
CA PRO A 58 -3.40 4.61 30.86
C PRO A 58 -1.93 4.47 31.26
N LEU A 59 -1.38 5.48 31.96
CA LEU A 59 -0.07 5.38 32.59
C LEU A 59 -0.12 4.21 33.57
N THR A 60 0.31 3.04 33.13
CA THR A 60 0.54 1.92 34.03
C THR A 60 1.74 2.30 34.88
N PRO A 61 1.61 2.31 36.22
CA PRO A 61 2.73 2.54 37.09
C PRO A 61 3.81 1.52 36.74
N PHE A 62 5.00 2.00 36.38
CA PHE A 62 6.16 1.13 36.26
C PHE A 62 6.44 0.56 37.64
N THR A 63 6.09 -0.71 37.86
CA THR A 63 6.57 -1.49 39.00
C THR A 63 7.89 -2.11 38.55
N PRO A 64 9.05 -1.56 38.94
CA PRO A 64 10.27 -2.34 38.84
C PRO A 64 10.03 -3.59 39.68
N ASP A 65 10.26 -4.76 39.09
CA ASP A 65 10.16 -6.04 39.80
C ASP A 65 10.79 -5.88 41.18
N ALA A 66 9.96 -6.09 42.21
CA ALA A 66 10.41 -6.11 43.59
C ALA A 66 11.47 -7.20 43.72
N GLU A 67 12.70 -6.81 44.07
CA GLU A 67 13.75 -7.70 44.55
C GLU A 67 13.26 -8.58 45.71
#